data_AF-A0A6G0XIQ5-F1
#
_entry.id   AF-A0A6G0XIQ5-F1
#
_cell.length_a   1.000
_cell.length_b   1.000
_cell.length_c   1.000
_cell.angle_alpha   90.00
_cell.angle_beta   90.00
_cell.angle_gamma   90.00
#
_symmetry.space_group_name_H-M   'P 1'
#
loop_
_entity.id
_entity.type
_entity.pdbx_description
1 polymer ?
#
loop_
_entity_poly.entity_id
_entity_poly.type
_entity_poly.pdbx_seq_one_letter_code
_entity_poly.pdbx_strand_id
1 'polypeptide(L)'
;MAGSITVTPLNQKLFNANAPVGLGLNLAAGTYAKGTTQFTSIVEGLKAYGDKHIRRVKFHGAAANHFNEQFNRNTGVPQGVNDLTWSYAALISTNNARQELKALSP
;
A
#
# COMPACT_ATOMS: atom_id res chain seq x y z
N MET A 1 17.51 -7.98 4.89
CA MET A 1 16.09 -8.02 4.50
C MET A 1 15.43 -9.20 5.19
N ALA A 2 14.26 -9.03 5.81
CA ALA A 2 13.58 -10.10 6.53
C ALA A 2 13.32 -11.29 5.59
N GLY A 3 13.84 -12.46 5.94
CA GLY A 3 13.70 -13.70 5.17
C GLY A 3 12.35 -14.40 5.38
N SER A 4 11.39 -13.75 6.02
CA SER A 4 10.08 -14.32 6.36
C SER A 4 9.06 -13.23 6.70
N ILE A 5 7.78 -13.60 6.70
CA ILE A 5 6.65 -12.78 7.13
C ILE A 5 5.88 -13.54 8.22
N THR A 6 5.62 -12.89 9.35
CA THR A 6 4.85 -13.48 10.46
C THR A 6 3.42 -12.93 10.48
N VAL A 7 2.46 -13.84 10.37
CA VAL A 7 1.04 -13.60 10.60
C VAL A 7 0.72 -14.02 12.03
N THR A 8 0.18 -13.11 12.81
CA THR A 8 -0.28 -13.35 14.18
C THR A 8 -1.81 -13.33 14.22
N PRO A 9 -2.45 -13.89 15.26
CA PRO A 9 -3.90 -13.82 15.39
C PRO A 9 -4.45 -12.37 15.33
N LEU A 10 -3.66 -11.39 15.77
CA LEU A 10 -4.03 -9.97 15.76
C LEU A 10 -4.09 -9.39 14.34
N ASN A 11 -3.07 -9.66 13.51
CA ASN A 11 -2.99 -9.06 12.18
C ASN A 11 -3.61 -9.95 11.08
N GLN A 12 -4.00 -11.19 11.40
CA GLN A 12 -4.60 -12.15 10.47
C GLN A 12 -5.79 -11.59 9.69
N LYS A 13 -6.58 -10.71 10.31
CA LYS A 13 -7.72 -10.04 9.65
C LYS A 13 -7.29 -9.24 8.41
N LEU A 14 -6.13 -8.58 8.42
CA LEU A 14 -5.63 -7.84 7.26
C LEU A 14 -5.32 -8.79 6.09
N PHE A 15 -4.67 -9.92 6.39
CA PHE A 15 -4.30 -10.89 5.37
C PHE A 15 -5.54 -11.58 4.79
N ASN A 16 -6.52 -11.89 5.64
CA ASN A 16 -7.65 -12.73 5.22
C ASN A 16 -8.91 -11.99 4.80
N ALA A 17 -9.08 -10.72 5.18
CA ALA A 17 -10.24 -9.96 4.71
C ALA A 17 -10.18 -9.78 3.18
N ASN A 18 -11.33 -9.89 2.53
CA ASN A 18 -11.42 -9.71 1.08
C ASN A 18 -11.01 -8.30 0.65
N ALA A 19 -10.56 -8.20 -0.61
CA ALA A 19 -10.41 -6.90 -1.24
C ALA A 19 -11.75 -6.13 -1.16
N PRO A 20 -11.73 -4.82 -0.88
CA PRO A 20 -10.56 -3.94 -0.91
C PRO A 20 -9.98 -3.63 0.49
N VAL A 21 -10.41 -4.31 1.55
CA VAL A 21 -10.02 -4.02 2.95
C VAL A 21 -8.92 -4.93 3.48
N GLY A 22 -8.64 -6.04 2.79
CA GLY A 22 -7.50 -6.92 3.05
C GLY A 22 -6.95 -7.55 1.77
N LEU A 23 -6.20 -8.63 1.92
CA LEU A 23 -5.50 -9.30 0.81
C LEU A 23 -6.29 -10.46 0.18
N GLY A 24 -7.42 -10.87 0.79
CA GLY A 24 -8.23 -11.99 0.31
C GLY A 24 -7.53 -13.35 0.39
N LEU A 25 -6.54 -13.48 1.27
CA LEU A 25 -5.83 -14.74 1.49
C LEU A 25 -6.56 -15.59 2.53
N ASN A 26 -6.20 -16.87 2.66
CA ASN A 26 -6.69 -17.72 3.74
C ASN A 26 -5.50 -18.30 4.51
N LEU A 27 -4.83 -17.43 5.27
CA LEU A 27 -3.61 -17.75 6.01
C LEU A 27 -3.91 -18.05 7.47
N ALA A 28 -3.28 -19.08 8.01
CA ALA A 28 -3.21 -19.33 9.44
C ALA A 28 -2.20 -18.38 10.11
N ALA A 29 -2.27 -18.24 11.44
CA ALA A 29 -1.17 -17.62 12.17
C ALA A 29 0.09 -18.50 12.05
N GLY A 30 1.24 -17.88 11.80
CA GLY A 30 2.49 -18.57 11.55
C GLY A 30 3.52 -17.69 10.86
N THR A 31 4.70 -18.26 10.59
CA THR A 31 5.79 -17.59 9.88
C THR A 31 5.97 -18.23 8.50
N TYR A 32 5.84 -17.42 7.46
CA TYR A 32 6.00 -17.81 6.07
C TYR A 32 7.39 -17.39 5.59
N ALA A 33 8.26 -18.36 5.31
CA ALA A 33 9.62 -18.08 4.87
C ALA A 33 9.67 -17.66 3.39
N LYS A 34 10.68 -16.86 3.03
CA LYS A 34 10.99 -16.50 1.66
C LYS A 34 11.18 -17.76 0.81
N GLY A 35 10.59 -17.76 -0.39
CA GLY A 35 10.61 -18.91 -1.31
C GLY A 35 9.37 -19.81 -1.22
N THR A 36 8.51 -19.64 -0.21
CA THR A 36 7.21 -20.32 -0.16
C THR A 36 6.16 -19.62 -1.03
N THR A 37 5.20 -20.37 -1.57
CA THR A 37 4.08 -19.80 -2.34
C THR A 37 3.31 -18.77 -1.52
N GLN A 38 3.07 -19.03 -0.23
CA GLN A 38 2.37 -18.12 0.67
C GLN A 38 3.13 -16.81 0.85
N PHE A 39 4.46 -16.84 1.00
CA PHE A 39 5.26 -15.63 1.07
C PHE A 39 5.09 -14.77 -0.19
N THR A 40 5.15 -15.39 -1.38
CA THR A 40 4.95 -14.70 -2.65
C THR A 40 3.55 -14.08 -2.74
N SER A 41 2.49 -14.84 -2.42
CA SER A 41 1.12 -14.33 -2.42
C SER A 41 0.90 -13.18 -1.43
N ILE A 42 1.55 -13.22 -0.26
CA ILE A 42 1.50 -12.11 0.70
C ILE A 42 2.15 -10.85 0.11
N VAL A 43 3.35 -10.98 -0.46
CA VAL A 43 4.08 -9.84 -1.05
C VAL A 43 3.29 -9.22 -2.19
N GLU A 44 2.73 -10.05 -3.09
CA GLU A 44 1.86 -9.59 -4.18
C GLU A 44 0.59 -8.92 -3.67
N GLY A 45 -0.06 -9.51 -2.67
CA GLY A 45 -1.24 -8.94 -2.02
C GLY A 45 -0.95 -7.58 -1.40
N LEU A 46 0.14 -7.45 -0.64
CA LEU A 46 0.57 -6.19 -0.01
C LEU A 46 0.90 -5.13 -1.06
N LYS A 47 1.57 -5.52 -2.16
CA LYS A 47 1.83 -4.65 -3.31
C LYS A 47 0.53 -4.13 -3.91
N ALA A 48 -0.43 -5.00 -4.18
CA ALA A 48 -1.74 -4.62 -4.73
C ALA A 48 -2.55 -3.72 -3.77
N TYR A 49 -2.45 -4.00 -2.47
CA TYR A 49 -3.09 -3.21 -1.42
C TYR A 49 -2.49 -1.79 -1.34
N GLY A 50 -1.17 -1.65 -1.43
CA GLY A 50 -0.50 -0.35 -1.55
C GLY A 50 -0.94 0.42 -2.81
N ASP A 51 -1.04 -0.28 -3.95
CA ASP A 51 -1.40 0.34 -5.23
C ASP A 51 -2.79 0.94 -5.25
N LYS A 52 -3.70 0.39 -4.45
CA LYS A 52 -5.03 0.99 -4.24
C LYS A 52 -4.95 2.39 -3.66
N HIS A 53 -4.07 2.62 -2.69
CA HIS A 53 -3.91 3.93 -2.06
C HIS A 53 -3.34 4.95 -3.06
N ILE A 54 -2.33 4.54 -3.83
CA ILE A 54 -1.73 5.39 -4.86
C ILE A 54 -2.70 5.69 -6.01
N ARG A 55 -3.55 4.73 -6.41
CA ARG A 55 -4.64 5.00 -7.35
C ARG A 55 -5.60 6.07 -6.83
N ARG A 56 -5.92 6.07 -5.53
CA ARG A 56 -6.78 7.09 -4.91
C ARG A 56 -6.12 8.47 -4.89
N VAL A 57 -4.84 8.54 -4.52
CA VAL A 57 -4.05 9.78 -4.57
C VAL A 57 -4.01 10.33 -6.00
N LYS A 58 -3.73 9.47 -6.99
CA LYS A 58 -3.77 9.85 -8.41
C LYS A 58 -5.15 10.38 -8.80
N PHE A 59 -6.23 9.70 -8.43
CA PHE A 59 -7.59 10.12 -8.77
C PHE A 59 -7.91 11.54 -8.29
N HIS A 60 -7.48 11.91 -7.09
CA HIS A 60 -7.76 13.24 -6.51
C HIS A 60 -6.71 14.32 -6.85
N GLY A 61 -5.49 13.94 -7.25
CA GLY A 61 -4.40 14.89 -7.55
C GLY A 61 -4.06 15.06 -9.04
N ALA A 62 -4.50 14.17 -9.93
CA ALA A 62 -4.00 14.09 -11.31
C ALA A 62 -4.35 15.28 -12.21
N ALA A 63 -5.42 16.03 -11.92
CA ALA A 63 -5.85 17.11 -12.80
C ALA A 63 -4.89 18.31 -12.80
N ALA A 64 -4.09 18.48 -11.73
CA ALA A 64 -3.24 19.64 -11.57
C ALA A 64 -1.78 19.30 -11.19
N ASN A 65 -1.47 18.05 -10.81
CA ASN A 65 -0.19 17.67 -10.18
C ASN A 65 0.14 18.47 -8.90
N HIS A 66 -0.87 19.14 -8.32
CA HIS A 66 -0.79 19.84 -7.06
C HIS A 66 -1.32 18.93 -5.94
N PHE A 67 -0.53 18.72 -4.89
CA PHE A 67 -0.93 17.91 -3.74
C PHE A 67 -1.22 18.78 -2.52
N ASN A 68 -2.50 19.01 -2.28
CA ASN A 68 -2.97 19.65 -1.07
C ASN A 68 -2.79 18.75 0.16
N GLU A 69 -2.95 19.32 1.34
CA GLU A 69 -2.99 18.56 2.60
C GLU A 69 -4.11 17.53 2.62
N GLN A 70 -5.30 17.89 2.11
CA GLN A 70 -6.50 17.06 2.22
C GLN A 70 -7.30 17.05 0.92
N PHE A 71 -8.23 16.10 0.81
CA PHE A 71 -9.33 16.12 -0.15
C PHE A 71 -10.64 15.88 0.58
N ASN A 72 -11.71 16.53 0.13
CA ASN A 72 -13.00 16.48 0.78
C ASN A 72 -13.55 15.05 0.84
N ARG A 73 -14.06 14.62 2.00
CA ARG A 73 -14.57 13.26 2.19
C ARG A 73 -15.77 12.89 1.31
N ASN A 74 -16.57 13.88 0.90
CA ASN A 74 -17.81 13.67 0.12
C ASN A 74 -17.59 13.94 -1.37
N THR A 75 -16.85 14.99 -1.71
CA THR A 75 -16.68 15.44 -3.10
C THR A 75 -15.34 15.06 -3.72
N GLY A 76 -14.32 14.76 -2.91
CA GLY A 76 -12.95 14.50 -3.39
C GLY A 76 -12.19 15.75 -3.83
N VAL A 77 -12.79 16.94 -3.77
CA VAL A 77 -12.14 18.20 -4.14
C VAL A 77 -10.98 18.51 -3.17
N PRO A 78 -9.80 18.96 -3.64
CA PRO A 78 -8.69 19.35 -2.77
C PRO A 78 -9.08 20.42 -1.73
N GLN A 79 -8.59 20.29 -0.51
CA GLN A 79 -8.87 21.19 0.62
C GLN A 79 -7.62 21.38 1.51
N GLY A 80 -7.64 22.41 2.34
CA GLY A 80 -6.51 22.74 3.23
C GLY A 80 -5.40 23.49 2.51
N VAL A 81 -4.17 23.33 3.00
CA VAL A 81 -2.98 23.99 2.42
C VAL A 81 -2.72 23.45 1.02
N ASN A 82 -2.56 24.35 0.06
CA ASN A 82 -2.12 24.03 -1.30
C ASN A 82 -0.63 23.64 -1.29
N ASP A 83 -0.26 22.68 -2.12
CA ASP A 83 1.14 22.30 -2.32
C ASP A 83 1.91 21.96 -1.04
N LEU A 84 1.28 21.18 -0.17
CA LEU A 84 1.92 20.82 1.09
C LEU A 84 3.18 19.98 0.81
N THR A 85 4.34 20.50 1.21
CA THR A 85 5.64 19.86 0.99
C THR A 85 5.68 18.41 1.46
N TRP A 86 5.00 18.09 2.57
CA TRP A 86 4.95 16.73 3.09
C TRP A 86 4.12 15.79 2.18
N SER A 87 3.06 16.28 1.52
CA SER A 87 2.31 15.47 0.55
C SER A 87 3.20 15.03 -0.62
N TYR A 88 4.07 15.91 -1.12
CA TYR A 88 5.07 15.56 -2.15
C TYR A 88 6.12 14.58 -1.61
N ALA A 89 6.69 14.84 -0.43
CA ALA A 89 7.70 13.98 0.18
C ALA A 89 7.16 12.56 0.44
N ALA A 90 5.90 12.43 0.81
CA ALA A 90 5.23 11.14 1.00
C ALA A 90 5.09 10.37 -0.32
N LEU A 91 4.73 11.03 -1.42
CA LEU A 91 4.63 10.39 -2.73
C LEU A 91 6.00 9.95 -3.27
N ILE A 92 7.04 10.78 -3.09
CA ILE A 92 8.42 10.44 -3.45
C ILE A 92 8.91 9.22 -2.65
N SER A 93 8.71 9.23 -1.33
CA SER A 93 9.06 8.10 -0.45
C SER A 93 8.34 6.81 -0.88
N THR A 94 7.07 6.92 -1.26
CA THR A 94 6.31 5.77 -1.77
C THR A 94 6.89 5.25 -3.08
N ASN A 95 7.27 6.14 -4.01
CA ASN A 95 7.91 5.72 -5.26
C ASN A 95 9.25 5.01 -5.00
N ASN A 96 10.08 5.51 -4.08
CA ASN A 96 11.35 4.88 -3.72
C ASN A 96 11.14 3.46 -3.20
N ALA A 97 10.23 3.27 -2.24
CA ALA A 97 9.88 1.93 -1.73
C ALA A 97 9.36 0.98 -2.84
N ARG A 98 8.65 1.53 -3.85
CA ARG A 98 8.17 0.75 -5.00
C ARG A 98 9.31 0.35 -5.94
N GLN A 99 10.32 1.19 -6.12
CA GLN A 99 11.51 0.83 -6.91
C GLN A 99 12.37 -0.21 -6.18
N GLU A 100 12.53 -0.08 -4.87
CA GLU A 100 13.22 -1.10 -4.06
C GLU A 100 12.54 -2.46 -4.18
N LEU A 101 11.20 -2.53 -4.07
CA LEU A 101 10.46 -3.79 -4.23
C LEU A 101 10.67 -4.41 -5.62
N LYS A 102 10.69 -3.59 -6.69
CA LYS A 102 10.97 -4.07 -8.05
C LYS A 102 12.37 -4.64 -8.18
N ALA A 103 13.38 -3.97 -7.61
CA ALA A 103 14.76 -4.45 -7.63
C ALA A 103 14.94 -5.82 -6.92
N LEU A 104 14.03 -6.17 -6.00
CA LEU A 104 14.04 -7.43 -5.26
C LEU A 104 13.25 -8.56 -5.92
N SER A 105 12.48 -8.24 -6.96
CA SER A 105 11.59 -9.18 -7.66
C SER A 105 12.04 -9.26 -9.13
N PRO A 106 13.13 -10.01 -9.43
CA PRO A 106 13.65 -10.15 -10.79
C PRO A 106 12.65 -10.78 -11.76
#